data_AF-A0AAW5QB43-F1
#
_entry.id   AF-A0AAW5QB43-F1
#
_cell.length_a   1.000
_cell.length_b   1.000
_cell.length_c   1.000
_cell.angle_alpha   90.00
_cell.angle_beta   90.00
_cell.angle_gamma   90.00
#
_symmetry.space_group_name_H-M   'P 1'
#
loop_
_entity.id
_entity.type
_entity.pdbx_description
1 polymer ?
#
loop_
_entity_poly.entity_id
_entity_poly.type
_entity_poly.pdbx_seq_one_letter_code
_entity_poly.pdbx_strand_id
1 'polypeptide(L)'
;MKNAFGTPDPRVGTLPSATGFAPALEGLRAVAAFAVLTTHVAFQTGSSTGSFVHRVWGRFDLSVAVFFALSGFLLWRAHALHARRNGPGTARPAVDYLRSRLVRILPAYLGVVAAVFLLIPQNVRASAATWASNVTLTQVFVPDSLVEGLTHAWSLSVEMSFYLVLPLLWWALSRLRGPAARWRIPAIAAVGVASLGWALVPWYDLGLPERINDQILPPAFASWFAAGMILAELVAAPPGRVAALARHSRARWAWWAVAAAAFLATTVPRWFTEGFVHPSGPEFAARTALGAVVAFCLLAPVALSPDRERFAVLGSPALTTLGRWSYGVFLWHVLVLHFAFQIASVPMFSGRMLTVWLVTAVISTVVAAASYALVEVPSQRWLAPRRAPRGRPADGQLAASPAQTSPATVAT
;
A
#
# COMPACT_ATOMS: atom_id res chain seq x y z
N MET A 1 13.45 -10.58 28.28
CA MET A 1 14.45 -11.44 28.94
C MET A 1 14.41 -12.81 28.26
N LYS A 2 15.56 -13.43 27.98
CA LYS A 2 15.66 -14.77 27.35
C LYS A 2 15.65 -15.83 28.45
N ASN A 3 15.09 -17.01 28.20
CA ASN A 3 15.29 -18.16 29.08
C ASN A 3 16.70 -18.77 28.87
N ALA A 4 17.09 -19.68 29.77
CA ALA A 4 18.46 -20.20 29.91
C ALA A 4 19.09 -20.87 28.66
N PHE A 5 18.33 -20.99 27.56
CA PHE A 5 18.80 -21.53 26.27
C PHE A 5 18.80 -20.49 25.12
N GLY A 6 18.66 -19.20 25.42
CA GLY A 6 18.76 -18.13 24.42
C GLY A 6 17.60 -18.07 23.42
N THR A 7 16.60 -18.95 23.55
CA THR A 7 15.36 -18.94 22.78
C THR A 7 14.40 -17.84 23.27
N PRO A 8 13.64 -17.18 22.38
CA PRO A 8 12.59 -16.26 22.79
C PRO A 8 11.56 -16.97 23.68
N ASP A 9 11.17 -16.35 24.79
CA ASP A 9 10.09 -16.85 25.65
C ASP A 9 8.75 -16.85 24.89
N PRO A 10 8.10 -18.01 24.68
CA PRO A 10 6.83 -18.11 23.96
C PRO A 10 5.65 -17.45 24.71
N ARG A 11 5.83 -17.04 25.99
CA ARG A 11 4.78 -16.43 26.82
C ARG A 11 4.50 -14.96 26.50
N VAL A 12 5.37 -14.28 25.75
CA VAL A 12 5.11 -12.92 25.23
C VAL A 12 4.72 -13.03 23.77
N GLY A 13 3.48 -13.45 23.53
CA GLY A 13 2.93 -13.67 22.20
C GLY A 13 3.02 -12.43 21.32
N THR A 14 3.99 -12.38 20.41
CA THR A 14 3.95 -11.45 19.28
C THR A 14 2.84 -11.87 18.33
N LEU A 15 2.11 -10.92 17.75
CA LEU A 15 1.05 -11.26 16.80
C LEU A 15 1.62 -12.04 15.60
N PRO A 16 1.03 -13.20 15.26
CA PRO A 16 1.64 -14.14 14.32
C PRO A 16 1.75 -13.67 12.85
N SER A 17 0.99 -12.64 12.44
CA SER A 17 1.15 -11.98 11.13
C SER A 17 2.52 -11.30 10.93
N ALA A 18 3.36 -11.28 11.96
CA ALA A 18 4.73 -10.79 11.95
C ALA A 18 5.68 -11.50 10.95
N THR A 19 5.44 -12.76 10.58
CA THR A 19 6.42 -13.59 9.85
C THR A 19 5.96 -14.16 8.50
N GLY A 20 4.73 -13.89 8.04
CA GLY A 20 4.14 -14.56 6.86
C GLY A 20 3.53 -13.65 5.79
N PHE A 21 3.40 -14.22 4.59
CA PHE A 21 2.52 -13.74 3.51
C PHE A 21 1.06 -13.84 3.96
N ALA A 22 0.28 -12.77 3.77
CA ALA A 22 -1.13 -12.72 4.16
C ALA A 22 -2.01 -12.62 2.88
N PRO A 23 -2.58 -13.74 2.39
CA PRO A 23 -3.36 -13.76 1.14
C PRO A 23 -4.48 -12.72 1.11
N ALA A 24 -5.14 -12.50 2.24
CA ALA A 24 -6.23 -11.53 2.34
C ALA A 24 -5.78 -10.06 2.12
N LEU A 25 -4.53 -9.71 2.47
CA LEU A 25 -3.99 -8.38 2.15
C LEU A 25 -3.71 -8.24 0.65
N GLU A 26 -3.31 -9.31 -0.04
CA GLU A 26 -3.23 -9.31 -1.51
C GLU A 26 -4.61 -9.17 -2.15
N GLY A 27 -5.63 -9.85 -1.62
CA GLY A 27 -7.00 -9.67 -2.06
C GLY A 27 -7.49 -8.24 -1.92
N LEU A 28 -7.17 -7.57 -0.80
CA LEU A 28 -7.47 -6.14 -0.64
C LEU A 28 -6.73 -5.26 -1.65
N ARG A 29 -5.49 -5.59 -2.01
CA ARG A 29 -4.78 -4.89 -3.10
C ARG A 29 -5.47 -5.04 -4.44
N ALA A 30 -5.98 -6.23 -4.75
CA ALA A 30 -6.76 -6.47 -5.95
C ALA A 30 -8.00 -5.57 -5.99
N VAL A 31 -8.80 -5.61 -4.93
CA VAL A 31 -10.03 -4.78 -4.82
C VAL A 31 -9.69 -3.29 -4.96
N ALA A 32 -8.64 -2.81 -4.29
CA ALA A 32 -8.21 -1.42 -4.38
C ALA A 32 -7.76 -1.03 -5.81
N ALA A 33 -7.04 -1.90 -6.53
CA ALA A 33 -6.62 -1.63 -7.91
C ALA A 33 -7.80 -1.47 -8.86
N PHE A 34 -8.79 -2.37 -8.78
CA PHE A 34 -9.98 -2.29 -9.62
C PHE A 34 -10.90 -1.13 -9.23
N ALA A 35 -10.92 -0.74 -7.95
CA ALA A 35 -11.62 0.46 -7.51
C ALA A 35 -10.97 1.72 -8.11
N VAL A 36 -9.63 1.85 -8.06
CA VAL A 36 -8.91 2.96 -8.74
C VAL A 36 -9.20 2.99 -10.24
N LEU A 37 -9.15 1.83 -10.91
CA LEU A 37 -9.52 1.72 -12.33
C LEU A 37 -10.95 2.22 -12.56
N THR A 38 -11.88 1.84 -11.68
CA THR A 38 -13.30 2.23 -11.79
C THR A 38 -13.48 3.75 -11.71
N THR A 39 -12.77 4.45 -10.80
CA THR A 39 -12.88 5.92 -10.75
C THR A 39 -12.33 6.58 -12.02
N HIS A 40 -11.21 6.08 -12.58
CA HIS A 40 -10.66 6.63 -13.82
C HIS A 40 -11.58 6.42 -15.02
N VAL A 41 -12.17 5.23 -15.15
CA VAL A 41 -13.19 5.00 -16.19
C VAL A 41 -14.39 5.93 -15.97
N ALA A 42 -14.89 6.03 -14.73
CA ALA A 42 -16.04 6.87 -14.41
C ALA A 42 -15.80 8.35 -14.75
N PHE A 43 -14.60 8.88 -14.47
CA PHE A 43 -14.23 10.24 -14.85
C PHE A 43 -14.25 10.43 -16.38
N GLN A 44 -13.69 9.50 -17.16
CA GLN A 44 -13.59 9.64 -18.60
C GLN A 44 -14.86 9.27 -19.38
N THR A 45 -15.79 8.53 -18.77
CA THR A 45 -17.13 8.28 -19.33
C THR A 45 -18.16 9.31 -18.89
N GLY A 46 -17.80 10.27 -18.03
CA GLY A 46 -18.76 11.24 -17.46
C GLY A 46 -19.71 10.62 -16.43
N SER A 47 -19.33 9.48 -15.85
CA SER A 47 -20.13 8.69 -14.90
C SER A 47 -19.65 8.86 -13.46
N SER A 48 -19.07 10.01 -13.12
CA SER A 48 -18.54 10.32 -11.78
C SER A 48 -19.37 11.33 -10.98
N THR A 49 -20.43 11.90 -11.57
CA THR A 49 -21.27 12.95 -10.95
C THR A 49 -22.77 12.66 -11.10
N GLY A 50 -23.59 13.33 -10.31
CA GLY A 50 -25.05 13.38 -10.46
C GLY A 50 -25.79 12.25 -9.75
N SER A 51 -25.78 11.03 -10.27
CA SER A 51 -26.46 9.91 -9.60
C SER A 51 -25.66 9.40 -8.39
N PHE A 52 -26.33 8.79 -7.41
CA PHE A 52 -25.63 8.20 -6.25
C PHE A 52 -24.56 7.18 -6.67
N VAL A 53 -24.89 6.31 -7.64
CA VAL A 53 -23.96 5.29 -8.15
C VAL A 53 -22.76 5.93 -8.84
N HIS A 54 -22.97 6.99 -9.63
CA HIS A 54 -21.88 7.71 -10.28
C HIS A 54 -20.94 8.35 -9.26
N ARG A 55 -21.47 8.95 -8.19
CA ARG A 55 -20.65 9.48 -7.10
C ARG A 55 -19.84 8.41 -6.39
N VAL A 56 -20.42 7.23 -6.16
CA VAL A 56 -19.69 6.08 -5.61
C VAL A 56 -18.52 5.69 -6.52
N TRP A 57 -18.75 5.59 -7.84
CA TRP A 57 -17.67 5.28 -8.79
C TRP A 57 -16.59 6.34 -8.80
N GLY A 58 -16.97 7.62 -8.83
CA GLY A 58 -16.03 8.74 -8.74
C GLY A 58 -15.21 8.74 -7.46
N ARG A 59 -15.77 8.24 -6.33
CA ARG A 59 -15.11 8.23 -5.02
C ARG A 59 -14.21 7.03 -4.75
N PHE A 60 -14.12 6.08 -5.69
CA PHE A 60 -13.16 4.99 -5.57
C PHE A 60 -11.69 5.44 -5.65
N ASP A 61 -11.41 6.73 -5.92
CA ASP A 61 -10.09 7.36 -5.76
C ASP A 61 -9.53 7.20 -4.33
N LEU A 62 -10.41 7.15 -3.32
CA LEU A 62 -10.04 6.86 -1.93
C LEU A 62 -9.36 5.49 -1.75
N SER A 63 -9.46 4.60 -2.72
CA SER A 63 -8.76 3.30 -2.69
C SER A 63 -7.24 3.45 -2.77
N VAL A 64 -6.72 4.60 -3.22
CA VAL A 64 -5.30 4.94 -3.12
C VAL A 64 -4.84 4.98 -1.65
N ALA A 65 -5.71 5.39 -0.72
CA ALA A 65 -5.41 5.36 0.71
C ALA A 65 -5.14 3.94 1.23
N VAL A 66 -5.79 2.92 0.65
CA VAL A 66 -5.54 1.51 0.99
C VAL A 66 -4.14 1.10 0.55
N PHE A 67 -3.67 1.53 -0.62
CA PHE A 67 -2.30 1.26 -1.08
C PHE A 67 -1.26 1.92 -0.17
N PHE A 68 -1.45 3.21 0.16
CA PHE A 68 -0.50 3.92 1.03
C PHE A 68 -0.49 3.35 2.46
N ALA A 69 -1.66 3.01 3.01
CA ALA A 69 -1.73 2.35 4.30
C ALA A 69 -1.12 0.94 4.27
N LEU A 70 -1.28 0.18 3.20
CA LEU A 70 -0.58 -1.11 3.03
C LEU A 70 0.93 -0.93 2.97
N SER A 71 1.42 0.08 2.26
CA SER A 71 2.86 0.38 2.20
C SER A 71 3.40 0.82 3.56
N GLY A 72 2.69 1.70 4.28
CA GLY A 72 3.01 2.07 5.65
C GLY A 72 3.03 0.86 6.59
N PHE A 73 2.02 -0.01 6.50
CA PHE A 73 1.92 -1.23 7.31
C PHE A 73 3.05 -2.20 7.05
N LEU A 74 3.23 -2.64 5.80
CA LEU A 74 4.16 -3.71 5.44
C LEU A 74 5.62 -3.30 5.72
N LEU A 75 5.96 -2.03 5.44
CA LEU A 75 7.32 -1.55 5.64
C LEU A 75 7.61 -1.27 7.12
N TRP A 76 6.66 -0.68 7.86
CA TRP A 76 6.88 -0.34 9.27
C TRP A 76 6.82 -1.54 10.21
N ARG A 77 6.13 -2.63 9.84
CA ARG A 77 5.96 -3.84 10.68
C ARG A 77 7.29 -4.40 11.20
N ALA A 78 8.29 -4.52 10.34
CA ALA A 78 9.62 -5.03 10.73
C ALA A 78 10.28 -4.11 11.77
N HIS A 79 10.16 -2.79 11.59
CA HIS A 79 10.70 -1.78 12.50
C HIS A 79 9.98 -1.77 13.84
N ALA A 80 8.65 -1.87 13.84
CA ALA A 80 7.83 -1.95 15.05
C ALA A 80 8.21 -3.17 15.90
N LEU A 81 8.31 -4.35 15.27
CA LEU A 81 8.73 -5.59 15.95
C LEU A 81 10.15 -5.50 16.50
N HIS A 82 11.09 -4.95 15.73
CA HIS A 82 12.48 -4.75 16.14
C HIS A 82 12.59 -3.84 17.38
N ALA A 83 11.88 -2.71 17.36
CA ALA A 83 11.85 -1.76 18.46
C ALA A 83 11.23 -2.36 19.74
N ARG A 84 10.15 -3.14 19.61
CA ARG A 84 9.47 -3.80 20.74
C ARG A 84 10.33 -4.89 21.38
N ARG A 85 11.06 -5.67 20.57
CA ARG A 85 11.98 -6.73 21.04
C ARG A 85 13.28 -6.18 21.62
N ASN A 86 13.45 -4.85 21.62
CA ASN A 86 14.68 -4.17 22.01
C ASN A 86 15.91 -4.74 21.28
N GLY A 87 15.76 -5.03 19.99
CA GLY A 87 16.86 -5.56 19.17
C GLY A 87 17.97 -4.53 18.99
N PRO A 88 19.26 -4.91 19.01
CA PRO A 88 20.36 -4.00 18.69
C PRO A 88 20.30 -3.57 17.22
N GLY A 89 20.84 -2.39 16.88
CA GLY A 89 20.94 -1.93 15.49
C GLY A 89 19.60 -1.52 14.86
N THR A 90 19.48 -1.68 13.53
CA THR A 90 18.28 -1.37 12.73
C THR A 90 17.61 -2.65 12.22
N ALA A 91 16.30 -2.59 11.94
CA ALA A 91 15.57 -3.75 11.41
C ALA A 91 16.06 -4.17 10.01
N ARG A 92 16.50 -3.19 9.21
CA ARG A 92 17.08 -3.38 7.88
C ARG A 92 17.99 -2.18 7.53
N PRO A 93 19.14 -2.40 6.88
CA PRO A 93 19.95 -1.31 6.35
C PRO A 93 19.18 -0.47 5.33
N ALA A 94 19.37 0.85 5.34
CA ALA A 94 18.64 1.78 4.48
C ALA A 94 18.90 1.53 2.98
N VAL A 95 20.16 1.25 2.61
CA VAL A 95 20.55 0.98 1.21
C VAL A 95 19.87 -0.29 0.67
N ASP A 96 19.90 -1.39 1.43
CA ASP A 96 19.25 -2.64 1.03
C ASP A 96 17.73 -2.50 0.93
N TYR A 97 17.15 -1.68 1.81
CA TYR A 97 15.75 -1.33 1.76
C TYR A 97 15.41 -0.53 0.49
N LEU A 98 16.10 0.59 0.23
CA LEU A 98 15.86 1.44 -0.95
C LEU A 98 16.08 0.69 -2.26
N ARG A 99 17.16 -0.09 -2.36
CA ARG A 99 17.41 -0.98 -3.50
C ARG A 99 16.23 -1.91 -3.74
N SER A 100 15.71 -2.53 -2.68
CA SER A 100 14.57 -3.44 -2.81
C SER A 100 13.27 -2.77 -3.26
N ARG A 101 13.13 -1.44 -3.07
CA ARG A 101 11.99 -0.67 -3.55
C ARG A 101 12.16 -0.32 -5.03
N LEU A 102 13.34 0.17 -5.40
CA LEU A 102 13.68 0.48 -6.79
C LEU A 102 13.50 -0.73 -7.71
N VAL A 103 14.05 -1.88 -7.32
CA VAL A 103 13.94 -3.15 -8.07
C VAL A 103 12.49 -3.59 -8.28
N ARG A 104 11.63 -3.30 -7.31
CA ARG A 104 10.21 -3.72 -7.34
C ARG A 104 9.36 -2.82 -8.23
N ILE A 105 9.68 -1.54 -8.31
CA ILE A 105 8.81 -0.50 -8.89
C ILE A 105 9.33 -0.05 -10.25
N LEU A 106 10.61 0.33 -10.29
CA LEU A 106 11.14 1.08 -11.41
C LEU A 106 11.07 0.32 -12.75
N PRO A 107 11.34 -1.00 -12.84
CA PRO A 107 11.33 -1.69 -14.13
C PRO A 107 9.98 -1.63 -14.86
N ALA A 108 8.89 -2.00 -14.18
CA ALA A 108 7.56 -1.98 -14.80
C ALA A 108 7.07 -0.55 -15.02
N TYR A 109 7.34 0.36 -14.07
CA TYR A 109 7.00 1.77 -14.23
C TYR A 109 7.68 2.40 -15.44
N LEU A 110 8.99 2.20 -15.62
CA LEU A 110 9.72 2.72 -16.78
C LEU A 110 9.21 2.11 -18.09
N GLY A 111 8.77 0.85 -18.08
CA GLY A 111 8.08 0.23 -19.22
C GLY A 111 6.82 1.00 -19.60
N VAL A 112 6.00 1.39 -18.62
CA VAL A 112 4.80 2.20 -18.86
C VAL A 112 5.15 3.61 -19.31
N VAL A 113 6.15 4.26 -18.69
CA VAL A 113 6.62 5.59 -19.12
C VAL A 113 7.05 5.54 -20.59
N ALA A 114 7.89 4.58 -20.96
CA ALA A 114 8.30 4.41 -22.35
C ALA A 114 7.08 4.20 -23.28
N ALA A 115 6.15 3.32 -22.91
CA ALA A 115 4.95 3.07 -23.70
C ALA A 115 4.08 4.33 -23.85
N VAL A 116 3.87 5.09 -22.79
CA VAL A 116 3.06 6.32 -22.81
C VAL A 116 3.68 7.38 -23.72
N PHE A 117 4.99 7.60 -23.63
CA PHE A 117 5.64 8.62 -24.45
C PHE A 117 5.77 8.22 -25.93
N LEU A 118 5.85 6.91 -26.22
CA LEU A 118 5.96 6.40 -27.59
C LEU A 118 4.60 6.24 -28.28
N LEU A 119 3.55 5.86 -27.54
CA LEU A 119 2.25 5.48 -28.12
C LEU A 119 1.23 6.62 -28.13
N ILE A 120 1.36 7.62 -27.24
CA ILE A 120 0.43 8.76 -27.17
C ILE A 120 1.06 9.95 -27.92
N PRO A 121 0.53 10.35 -29.10
CA PRO A 121 1.14 11.39 -29.95
C PRO A 121 1.33 12.74 -29.25
N GLN A 122 0.45 13.08 -28.30
CA GLN A 122 0.48 14.32 -27.52
C GLN A 122 1.79 14.45 -26.71
N ASN A 123 2.40 13.32 -26.34
CA ASN A 123 3.61 13.28 -25.51
C ASN A 123 4.91 13.39 -26.32
N VAL A 124 4.85 13.28 -27.65
CA VAL A 124 6.06 13.33 -28.52
C VAL A 124 6.78 14.69 -28.41
N ARG A 125 6.04 15.76 -28.12
CA ARG A 125 6.58 17.12 -27.96
C ARG A 125 6.93 17.47 -26.50
N ALA A 126 6.89 16.50 -25.59
CA ALA A 126 7.21 16.74 -24.18
C ALA A 126 8.65 17.24 -24.01
N SER A 127 8.83 18.21 -23.11
CA SER A 127 10.14 18.78 -22.82
C SER A 127 11.09 17.75 -22.17
N ALA A 128 12.40 18.00 -22.24
CA ALA A 128 13.39 17.19 -21.52
C ALA A 128 13.15 17.16 -20.01
N ALA A 129 12.64 18.26 -19.44
CA ALA A 129 12.26 18.33 -18.03
C ALA A 129 11.07 17.42 -17.69
N THR A 130 10.07 17.36 -18.58
CA THR A 130 8.91 16.46 -18.46
C THR A 130 9.32 14.99 -18.56
N TRP A 131 10.22 14.66 -19.49
CA TRP A 131 10.81 13.32 -19.59
C TRP A 131 11.56 12.94 -18.33
N ALA A 132 12.50 13.80 -17.90
CA ALA A 132 13.31 13.57 -16.71
C ALA A 132 12.43 13.36 -15.48
N SER A 133 11.45 14.25 -15.26
CA SER A 133 10.58 14.20 -14.08
C SER A 133 9.72 12.93 -14.02
N ASN A 134 9.20 12.46 -15.16
CA ASN A 134 8.46 11.21 -15.23
C ASN A 134 9.38 10.00 -15.02
N VAL A 135 10.58 9.97 -15.61
CA VAL A 135 11.54 8.87 -15.40
C VAL A 135 12.00 8.78 -13.95
N THR A 136 12.19 9.93 -13.27
CA THR A 136 12.66 9.98 -11.88
C THR A 136 11.55 9.94 -10.82
N LEU A 137 10.28 9.81 -11.22
CA LEU A 137 9.12 9.86 -10.33
C LEU A 137 8.99 11.20 -9.56
N THR A 138 9.45 12.30 -10.14
CA THR A 138 9.41 13.66 -9.54
C THR A 138 8.43 14.60 -10.24
N GLN A 139 7.57 14.08 -11.13
CA GLN A 139 6.62 14.86 -11.92
C GLN A 139 5.61 15.67 -11.10
N VAL A 140 5.37 15.32 -9.82
CA VAL A 140 4.54 16.14 -8.91
C VAL A 140 5.20 17.46 -8.49
N PHE A 141 6.51 17.59 -8.65
CA PHE A 141 7.28 18.79 -8.30
C PHE A 141 7.60 19.67 -9.51
N VAL A 142 7.25 19.24 -10.72
CA VAL A 142 7.55 19.94 -11.96
C VAL A 142 6.24 20.36 -12.63
N PRO A 143 6.04 21.66 -12.92
CA PRO A 143 4.85 22.12 -13.64
C PRO A 143 4.55 21.30 -14.89
N ASP A 144 3.27 21.05 -15.14
CA ASP A 144 2.76 20.45 -16.38
C ASP A 144 3.36 19.07 -16.73
N SER A 145 3.90 18.36 -15.72
CA SER A 145 4.59 17.07 -15.93
C SER A 145 3.73 15.83 -15.69
N LEU A 146 2.47 15.99 -15.26
CA LEU A 146 1.49 14.89 -15.23
C LEU A 146 0.90 14.70 -16.62
N VAL A 147 1.64 13.99 -17.46
CA VAL A 147 1.28 13.78 -18.88
C VAL A 147 0.10 12.85 -19.06
N GLU A 148 -0.56 12.96 -20.22
CA GLU A 148 -1.63 12.06 -20.62
C GLU A 148 -1.15 10.60 -20.62
N GLY A 149 -1.95 9.68 -20.07
CA GLY A 149 -1.56 8.29 -19.87
C GLY A 149 -0.86 8.00 -18.54
N LEU A 150 -0.31 9.01 -17.86
CA LEU A 150 0.40 8.88 -16.57
C LEU A 150 -0.16 9.74 -15.45
N THR A 151 -1.34 10.33 -15.62
CA THR A 151 -1.91 11.24 -14.60
C THR A 151 -2.00 10.60 -13.22
N HIS A 152 -2.35 9.31 -13.12
CA HIS A 152 -2.40 8.54 -11.87
C HIS A 152 -1.04 8.32 -11.17
N ALA A 153 0.08 8.50 -11.89
CA ALA A 153 1.43 8.25 -11.39
C ALA A 153 1.86 9.26 -10.30
N TRP A 154 1.10 10.34 -10.07
CA TRP A 154 1.31 11.24 -8.92
C TRP A 154 1.40 10.46 -7.61
N SER A 155 0.57 9.42 -7.45
CA SER A 155 0.54 8.62 -6.23
C SER A 155 1.80 7.77 -6.06
N LEU A 156 2.44 7.37 -7.16
CA LEU A 156 3.72 6.66 -7.14
C LEU A 156 4.87 7.60 -6.78
N SER A 157 4.84 8.87 -7.22
CA SER A 157 5.78 9.90 -6.76
C SER A 157 5.68 10.16 -5.26
N VAL A 158 4.46 10.22 -4.73
CA VAL A 158 4.21 10.35 -3.29
C VAL A 158 4.73 9.12 -2.55
N GLU A 159 4.46 7.92 -3.05
CA GLU A 159 4.93 6.66 -2.46
C GLU A 159 6.47 6.54 -2.47
N MET A 160 7.14 6.92 -3.56
CA MET A 160 8.61 6.96 -3.61
C MET A 160 9.18 7.98 -2.63
N SER A 161 8.54 9.14 -2.49
CA SER A 161 8.92 10.15 -1.50
C SER A 161 8.80 9.61 -0.08
N PHE A 162 7.72 8.88 0.23
CA PHE A 162 7.57 8.16 1.50
C PHE A 162 8.70 7.15 1.71
N TYR A 163 9.11 6.41 0.67
CA TYR A 163 10.22 5.46 0.80
C TYR A 163 11.55 6.13 1.09
N LEU A 164 11.81 7.30 0.52
CA LEU A 164 13.02 8.08 0.81
C LEU A 164 13.02 8.61 2.26
N VAL A 165 11.85 8.99 2.77
CA VAL A 165 11.68 9.53 4.13
C VAL A 165 11.62 8.44 5.21
N LEU A 166 11.22 7.21 4.88
CA LEU A 166 11.06 6.11 5.84
C LEU A 166 12.30 5.84 6.71
N PRO A 167 13.54 5.79 6.19
CA PRO A 167 14.76 5.63 7.00
C PRO A 167 14.95 6.75 8.03
N LEU A 168 14.59 7.98 7.67
CA LEU A 168 14.65 9.14 8.57
C LEU A 168 13.59 9.04 9.67
N LEU A 169 12.36 8.62 9.33
CA LEU A 169 11.30 8.36 10.32
C LEU A 169 11.72 7.26 11.30
N TRP A 170 12.33 6.19 10.80
CA TRP A 170 12.87 5.14 11.64
C TRP A 170 13.95 5.68 12.58
N TRP A 171 14.90 6.45 12.05
CA TRP A 171 15.98 7.05 12.84
C TRP A 171 15.44 7.99 13.93
N ALA A 172 14.48 8.85 13.60
CA ALA A 172 13.83 9.77 14.54
C ALA A 172 13.13 9.02 15.69
N LEU A 173 12.48 7.89 15.37
CA LEU A 173 11.78 7.05 16.37
C LEU A 173 12.67 5.93 16.94
N SER A 174 13.96 5.90 16.59
CA SER A 174 14.85 4.78 16.91
C SER A 174 15.14 4.63 18.40
N ARG A 175 15.02 5.71 19.18
CA ARG A 175 15.20 5.70 20.64
C ARG A 175 13.97 5.19 21.40
N LEU A 176 12.79 5.18 20.76
CA LEU A 176 11.54 4.71 21.35
C LEU A 176 11.47 3.18 21.27
N ARG A 177 12.25 2.47 22.10
CA ARG A 177 12.32 0.99 22.14
C ARG A 177 11.85 0.43 23.47
N GLY A 178 11.60 -0.88 23.52
CA GLY A 178 11.15 -1.57 24.74
C GLY A 178 9.90 -0.90 25.34
N PRO A 179 9.91 -0.51 26.63
CA PRO A 179 8.78 0.19 27.24
C PRO A 179 8.43 1.53 26.55
N ALA A 180 9.43 2.26 26.04
CA ALA A 180 9.24 3.54 25.37
C ALA A 180 8.59 3.41 23.98
N ALA A 181 8.55 2.20 23.40
CA ALA A 181 7.90 1.95 22.11
C ALA A 181 6.39 2.28 22.13
N ARG A 182 5.76 2.40 23.31
CA ARG A 182 4.36 2.88 23.44
C ARG A 182 4.16 4.29 22.87
N TRP A 183 5.19 5.13 22.85
CA TRP A 183 5.14 6.50 22.33
C TRP A 183 5.19 6.59 20.79
N ARG A 184 5.45 5.48 20.09
CA ARG A 184 5.52 5.48 18.62
C ARG A 184 4.15 5.72 17.99
N ILE A 185 3.09 5.13 18.53
CA ILE A 185 1.71 5.34 18.05
C ILE A 185 1.31 6.82 18.13
N PRO A 186 1.37 7.50 19.29
CA PRO A 186 1.01 8.91 19.35
C PRO A 186 1.93 9.79 18.51
N ALA A 187 3.22 9.48 18.40
CA ALA A 187 4.13 10.23 17.52
C ALA A 187 3.74 10.11 16.03
N ILE A 188 3.45 8.89 15.56
CA ILE A 188 3.00 8.64 14.18
C ILE A 188 1.63 9.28 13.93
N ALA A 189 0.72 9.18 14.90
CA ALA A 189 -0.60 9.80 14.83
C ALA A 189 -0.49 11.33 14.76
N ALA A 190 0.40 11.95 15.54
CA ALA A 190 0.65 13.39 15.50
C ALA A 190 1.13 13.85 14.12
N VAL A 191 2.07 13.11 13.49
CA VAL A 191 2.51 13.39 12.11
C VAL A 191 1.35 13.23 11.12
N GLY A 192 0.55 12.16 11.27
CA GLY A 192 -0.63 11.94 10.43
C GLY A 192 -1.67 13.05 10.56
N VAL A 193 -1.94 13.54 11.76
CA VAL A 193 -2.87 14.67 11.98
C VAL A 193 -2.29 15.97 11.46
N ALA A 194 -1.00 16.25 11.71
CA ALA A 194 -0.32 17.44 11.21
C ALA A 194 -0.35 17.51 9.67
N SER A 195 -0.29 16.36 9.00
CA SER A 195 -0.39 16.26 7.54
C SER A 195 -1.69 16.81 6.97
N LEU A 196 -2.79 16.76 7.72
CA LEU A 196 -4.09 17.31 7.30
C LEU A 196 -4.04 18.84 7.23
N GLY A 197 -3.16 19.48 8.01
CA GLY A 197 -2.92 20.91 7.96
C GLY A 197 -2.22 21.36 6.67
N TRP A 198 -1.60 20.45 5.91
CA TRP A 198 -0.91 20.79 4.66
C TRP A 198 -1.83 21.52 3.67
N ALA A 199 -3.06 21.04 3.50
CA ALA A 199 -4.02 21.62 2.57
C ALA A 199 -4.60 22.97 3.04
N LEU A 200 -4.32 23.38 4.27
CA LEU A 200 -4.78 24.66 4.83
C LEU A 200 -3.72 25.76 4.66
N VAL A 201 -2.51 25.40 4.26
CA VAL A 201 -1.43 26.36 4.05
C VAL A 201 -1.63 27.05 2.70
N PRO A 202 -1.53 28.40 2.63
CA PRO A 202 -1.67 29.14 1.38
C PRO A 202 -0.37 29.06 0.55
N TRP A 203 -0.08 27.88 0.00
CA TRP A 203 1.20 27.60 -0.67
C TRP A 203 1.54 28.56 -1.80
N TYR A 204 0.55 29.01 -2.57
CA TYR A 204 0.74 29.94 -3.68
C TYR A 204 1.15 31.34 -3.19
N ASP A 205 0.58 31.82 -2.07
CA ASP A 205 1.01 33.06 -1.43
C ASP A 205 2.42 32.96 -0.84
N LEU A 206 2.84 31.74 -0.49
CA LEU A 206 4.20 31.42 -0.03
C LEU A 206 5.19 31.15 -1.18
N GLY A 207 4.78 31.35 -2.44
CA GLY A 207 5.64 31.25 -3.62
C GLY A 207 5.71 29.87 -4.28
N LEU A 208 4.79 28.95 -3.96
CA LEU A 208 4.65 27.72 -4.75
C LEU A 208 4.18 28.09 -6.18
N PRO A 209 4.82 27.58 -7.24
CA PRO A 209 4.38 27.84 -8.61
C PRO A 209 2.93 27.43 -8.84
N GLU A 210 2.11 28.30 -9.42
CA GLU A 210 0.66 28.10 -9.63
C GLU A 210 0.29 26.83 -10.42
N ARG A 211 1.22 26.33 -11.26
CA ARG A 211 1.02 25.11 -12.06
C ARG A 211 1.39 23.82 -11.32
N ILE A 212 1.82 23.91 -10.06
CA ILE A 212 2.03 22.76 -9.18
C ILE A 212 0.82 22.61 -8.28
N ASN A 213 0.17 21.45 -8.34
CA ASN A 213 -0.92 21.12 -7.44
C ASN A 213 -0.35 20.75 -6.05
N ASP A 214 -0.56 21.63 -5.09
CA ASP A 214 -0.12 21.47 -3.70
C ASP A 214 -0.74 20.26 -2.99
N GLN A 215 -1.96 19.87 -3.38
CA GLN A 215 -2.72 18.79 -2.75
C GLN A 215 -2.20 17.39 -3.14
N ILE A 216 -1.40 17.27 -4.20
CA ILE A 216 -0.77 16.00 -4.59
C ILE A 216 0.68 15.87 -4.13
N LEU A 217 1.17 16.82 -3.33
CA LEU A 217 2.53 16.77 -2.78
C LEU A 217 2.64 15.77 -1.62
N PRO A 218 3.82 15.16 -1.39
CA PRO A 218 3.94 14.04 -0.45
C PRO A 218 3.41 14.27 0.97
N PRO A 219 3.61 15.44 1.61
CA PRO A 219 3.13 15.67 2.95
C PRO A 219 1.60 15.60 3.06
N ALA A 220 0.85 15.91 2.00
CA ALA A 220 -0.62 15.90 2.00
C ALA A 220 -1.22 14.53 2.36
N PHE A 221 -0.49 13.42 2.12
CA PHE A 221 -0.98 12.06 2.31
C PHE A 221 -0.31 11.30 3.47
N ALA A 222 0.49 11.96 4.31
CA ALA A 222 1.19 11.26 5.39
C ALA A 222 0.21 10.59 6.39
N SER A 223 -1.02 11.09 6.53
CA SER A 223 -2.10 10.44 7.29
C SER A 223 -2.44 9.02 6.79
N TRP A 224 -2.41 8.76 5.48
CA TRP A 224 -2.70 7.44 4.91
C TRP A 224 -1.59 6.44 5.23
N PHE A 225 -0.32 6.85 5.11
CA PHE A 225 0.80 6.03 5.54
C PHE A 225 0.79 5.81 7.06
N ALA A 226 0.47 6.84 7.84
CA ALA A 226 0.37 6.78 9.29
C ALA A 226 -0.69 5.77 9.74
N ALA A 227 -1.85 5.69 9.08
CA ALA A 227 -2.86 4.66 9.34
C ALA A 227 -2.25 3.24 9.27
N GLY A 228 -1.48 2.97 8.22
CA GLY A 228 -0.74 1.71 8.06
C GLY A 228 0.32 1.47 9.12
N MET A 229 1.13 2.49 9.40
CA MET A 229 2.21 2.42 10.39
C MET A 229 1.67 2.19 11.82
N ILE A 230 0.56 2.84 12.18
CA ILE A 230 -0.14 2.62 13.45
C ILE A 230 -0.63 1.17 13.52
N LEU A 231 -1.22 0.65 12.44
CA LEU A 231 -1.64 -0.74 12.38
C LEU A 231 -0.47 -1.71 12.58
N ALA A 232 0.70 -1.40 12.04
CA ALA A 232 1.93 -2.17 12.26
C ALA A 232 2.41 -2.12 13.73
N GLU A 233 2.29 -0.98 14.40
CA GLU A 233 2.57 -0.86 15.83
C GLU A 233 1.58 -1.65 16.69
N LEU A 234 0.28 -1.65 16.33
CA LEU A 234 -0.76 -2.42 17.01
C LEU A 234 -0.55 -3.93 16.84
N VAL A 235 -0.07 -4.36 15.67
CA VAL A 235 0.35 -5.76 15.43
C VAL A 235 1.57 -6.10 16.30
N ALA A 236 2.56 -5.22 16.40
CA ALA A 236 3.77 -5.51 17.18
C ALA A 236 3.56 -5.43 18.71
N ALA A 237 2.49 -4.79 19.18
CA ALA A 237 2.18 -4.61 20.59
C ALA A 237 1.48 -5.85 21.21
N PRO A 238 1.55 -6.02 22.54
CA PRO A 238 0.71 -7.00 23.23
C PRO A 238 -0.78 -6.78 22.92
N PRO A 239 -1.62 -7.83 22.93
CA PRO A 239 -3.04 -7.72 22.59
C PRO A 239 -3.77 -6.72 23.51
N GLY A 240 -4.04 -5.52 23.00
CA GLY A 240 -4.85 -4.50 23.67
C GLY A 240 -6.32 -4.54 23.23
N ARG A 241 -7.12 -3.58 23.73
CA ARG A 241 -8.56 -3.47 23.41
C ARG A 241 -8.84 -3.43 21.89
N VAL A 242 -8.03 -2.70 21.13
CA VAL A 242 -8.18 -2.58 19.66
C VAL A 242 -7.97 -3.93 18.98
N ALA A 243 -6.92 -4.66 19.37
CA ALA A 243 -6.66 -6.00 18.84
C ALA A 243 -7.77 -6.99 19.27
N ALA A 244 -8.26 -6.89 20.51
CA ALA A 244 -9.38 -7.70 20.98
C ALA A 244 -10.67 -7.44 20.16
N LEU A 245 -10.98 -6.17 19.89
CA LEU A 245 -12.13 -5.77 19.07
C LEU A 245 -11.98 -6.26 17.62
N ALA A 246 -10.81 -6.10 17.01
CA ALA A 246 -10.57 -6.54 15.63
C ALA A 246 -10.71 -8.06 15.44
N ARG A 247 -10.37 -8.85 16.47
CA ARG A 247 -10.49 -10.33 16.46
C ARG A 247 -11.89 -10.83 16.73
N HIS A 248 -12.78 -10.00 17.27
CA HIS A 248 -14.14 -10.42 17.57
C HIS A 248 -14.93 -10.55 16.26
N SER A 249 -15.42 -11.75 15.95
CA SER A 249 -16.00 -12.09 14.64
C SER A 249 -17.10 -11.13 14.19
N ARG A 250 -17.97 -10.69 15.11
CA ARG A 250 -19.05 -9.71 14.88
C ARG A 250 -18.57 -8.26 14.77
N ALA A 251 -17.46 -7.91 15.44
CA ALA A 251 -16.94 -6.54 15.42
C ALA A 251 -16.22 -6.21 14.11
N ARG A 252 -15.78 -7.22 13.33
CA ARG A 252 -15.25 -7.03 11.97
C ARG A 252 -16.24 -6.29 11.06
N TRP A 253 -17.52 -6.62 11.17
CA TRP A 253 -18.57 -5.92 10.44
C TRP A 253 -18.71 -4.46 10.88
N ALA A 254 -18.49 -4.15 12.16
CA ALA A 254 -18.47 -2.77 12.64
C ALA A 254 -17.29 -1.98 12.03
N TRP A 255 -16.10 -2.57 11.93
CA TRP A 255 -14.96 -1.95 11.24
C TRP A 255 -15.30 -1.63 9.77
N TRP A 256 -15.82 -2.60 9.04
CA TRP A 256 -16.20 -2.40 7.63
C TRP A 256 -17.40 -1.47 7.45
N ALA A 257 -18.34 -1.44 8.41
CA ALA A 257 -19.44 -0.48 8.41
C ALA A 257 -18.91 0.95 8.63
N VAL A 258 -17.93 1.16 9.52
CA VAL A 258 -17.27 2.45 9.69
C VAL A 258 -16.53 2.86 8.41
N ALA A 259 -15.81 1.93 7.77
CA ALA A 259 -15.18 2.21 6.48
C ALA A 259 -16.19 2.58 5.41
N ALA A 260 -17.30 1.84 5.30
CA ALA A 260 -18.38 2.12 4.35
C ALA A 260 -19.04 3.48 4.65
N ALA A 261 -19.32 3.80 5.91
CA ALA A 261 -19.91 5.08 6.30
C ALA A 261 -18.96 6.25 5.99
N ALA A 262 -17.67 6.12 6.31
CA ALA A 262 -16.66 7.13 6.01
C ALA A 262 -16.51 7.34 4.49
N PHE A 263 -16.51 6.26 3.71
CA PHE A 263 -16.51 6.33 2.25
C PHE A 263 -17.77 7.00 1.71
N LEU A 264 -18.96 6.57 2.14
CA LEU A 264 -20.24 7.12 1.69
C LEU A 264 -20.39 8.58 2.08
N ALA A 265 -19.84 9.03 3.20
CA ALA A 265 -19.81 10.44 3.57
C ALA A 265 -19.14 11.30 2.48
N THR A 266 -18.08 10.80 1.83
CA THR A 266 -17.41 11.51 0.72
C THR A 266 -18.23 11.61 -0.56
N THR A 267 -19.32 10.85 -0.67
CA THR A 267 -20.24 10.87 -1.81
C THR A 267 -21.38 11.88 -1.65
N VAL A 268 -21.43 12.63 -0.54
CA VAL A 268 -22.52 13.57 -0.27
C VAL A 268 -22.20 14.95 -0.87
N PRO A 269 -22.92 15.43 -1.91
CA PRO A 269 -22.58 16.66 -2.62
C PRO A 269 -22.59 17.93 -1.76
N ARG A 270 -23.43 17.94 -0.71
CA ARG A 270 -23.52 19.05 0.24
C ARG A 270 -22.25 19.21 1.11
N TRP A 271 -21.42 18.18 1.16
CA TRP A 271 -20.18 18.15 1.96
C TRP A 271 -18.94 18.17 1.08
N PHE A 272 -19.03 17.57 -0.11
CA PHE A 272 -17.89 17.35 -0.99
C PHE A 272 -18.29 17.58 -2.45
N THR A 273 -17.52 18.42 -3.14
CA THR A 273 -17.59 18.68 -4.59
C THR A 273 -17.51 17.41 -5.43
N GLU A 274 -18.08 17.41 -6.63
CA GLU A 274 -18.10 16.25 -7.53
C GLU A 274 -17.16 16.43 -8.73
N GLY A 275 -16.77 15.31 -9.35
CA GLY A 275 -16.00 15.33 -10.61
C GLY A 275 -14.62 15.98 -10.48
N PHE A 276 -14.27 16.80 -11.47
CA PHE A 276 -12.97 17.48 -11.59
C PHE A 276 -12.89 18.84 -10.88
N VAL A 277 -13.86 19.17 -10.03
CA VAL A 277 -13.80 20.41 -9.23
C VAL A 277 -12.64 20.30 -8.25
N HIS A 278 -11.71 21.25 -8.31
CA HIS A 278 -10.59 21.32 -7.38
C HIS A 278 -11.14 21.63 -5.97
N PRO A 279 -10.94 20.73 -4.99
CA PRO A 279 -11.53 20.91 -3.67
C PRO A 279 -10.84 22.05 -2.92
N SER A 280 -11.59 22.74 -2.05
CA SER A 280 -10.99 23.69 -1.12
C SER A 280 -10.04 22.97 -0.14
N GLY A 281 -9.10 23.71 0.46
CA GLY A 281 -8.17 23.16 1.45
C GLY A 281 -8.84 22.35 2.59
N PRO A 282 -9.84 22.91 3.30
CA PRO A 282 -10.59 22.19 4.33
C PRO A 282 -11.31 20.95 3.82
N GLU A 283 -11.87 21.03 2.63
CA GLU A 283 -12.57 19.91 1.99
C GLU A 283 -11.61 18.78 1.64
N PHE A 284 -10.45 19.10 1.06
CA PHE A 284 -9.39 18.14 0.79
C PHE A 284 -8.89 17.48 2.08
N ALA A 285 -8.63 18.28 3.13
CA ALA A 285 -8.21 17.76 4.43
C ALA A 285 -9.25 16.78 5.02
N ALA A 286 -10.54 17.11 4.93
CA ALA A 286 -11.63 16.24 5.39
C ALA A 286 -11.71 14.94 4.58
N ARG A 287 -11.60 15.00 3.24
CA ARG A 287 -11.55 13.79 2.39
C ARG A 287 -10.36 12.91 2.72
N THR A 288 -9.19 13.51 2.89
CA THR A 288 -7.96 12.81 3.24
C THR A 288 -8.05 12.15 4.62
N ALA A 289 -8.64 12.83 5.60
CA ALA A 289 -8.92 12.24 6.92
C ALA A 289 -9.87 11.03 6.82
N LEU A 290 -10.96 11.15 6.05
CA LEU A 290 -11.88 10.04 5.80
C LEU A 290 -11.19 8.89 5.06
N GLY A 291 -10.31 9.17 4.10
CA GLY A 291 -9.47 8.18 3.42
C GLY A 291 -8.58 7.41 4.39
N ALA A 292 -7.97 8.08 5.37
CA ALA A 292 -7.18 7.43 6.42
C ALA A 292 -8.05 6.48 7.27
N VAL A 293 -9.27 6.90 7.62
CA VAL A 293 -10.24 6.07 8.36
C VAL A 293 -10.65 4.85 7.53
N VAL A 294 -11.02 5.04 6.26
CA VAL A 294 -11.38 3.95 5.33
C VAL A 294 -10.25 2.94 5.26
N ALA A 295 -9.03 3.39 4.99
CA ALA A 295 -7.88 2.50 4.87
C ALA A 295 -7.58 1.76 6.18
N PHE A 296 -7.59 2.44 7.32
CA PHE A 296 -7.38 1.82 8.62
C PHE A 296 -8.45 0.76 8.92
N CYS A 297 -9.73 1.11 8.76
CA CYS A 297 -10.85 0.24 9.11
C CYS A 297 -11.01 -0.96 8.16
N LEU A 298 -10.61 -0.84 6.88
CA LEU A 298 -10.55 -1.97 5.96
C LEU A 298 -9.41 -2.95 6.33
N LEU A 299 -8.24 -2.41 6.67
CA LEU A 299 -7.04 -3.21 6.94
C LEU A 299 -7.00 -3.80 8.34
N ALA A 300 -7.49 -3.10 9.36
CA ALA A 300 -7.40 -3.47 10.77
C ALA A 300 -7.89 -4.89 11.08
N PRO A 301 -9.13 -5.30 10.70
CA PRO A 301 -9.60 -6.65 10.98
C PRO A 301 -8.74 -7.71 10.28
N VAL A 302 -8.25 -7.44 9.07
CA VAL A 302 -7.42 -8.40 8.32
C VAL A 302 -6.01 -8.53 8.89
N ALA A 303 -5.39 -7.41 9.29
CA ALA A 303 -4.02 -7.39 9.77
C ALA A 303 -3.87 -7.86 11.23
N LEU A 304 -4.90 -7.66 12.05
CA LEU A 304 -4.93 -8.03 13.48
C LEU A 304 -5.54 -9.42 13.74
N SER A 305 -6.09 -10.06 12.71
CA SER A 305 -6.61 -11.43 12.77
C SER A 305 -5.54 -12.45 13.15
N PRO A 306 -5.88 -13.53 13.88
CA PRO A 306 -4.97 -14.65 14.12
C PRO A 306 -4.69 -15.44 12.83
N ASP A 307 -3.51 -16.09 12.72
CA ASP A 307 -3.08 -16.83 11.51
C ASP A 307 -4.06 -17.88 10.98
N ARG A 308 -4.86 -18.47 11.86
CA ARG A 308 -5.84 -19.51 11.48
C ARG A 308 -7.10 -18.94 10.85
N GLU A 309 -7.32 -17.64 10.96
CA GLU A 309 -8.51 -16.98 10.46
C GLU A 309 -8.40 -16.75 8.96
N ARG A 310 -9.30 -17.40 8.22
CA ARG A 310 -9.34 -17.32 6.76
C ARG A 310 -10.43 -16.35 6.33
N PHE A 311 -10.04 -15.39 5.51
CA PHE A 311 -11.00 -14.57 4.77
C PHE A 311 -11.29 -15.29 3.45
N ALA A 312 -12.35 -16.10 3.39
CA ALA A 312 -12.60 -17.00 2.26
C ALA A 312 -12.62 -16.28 0.90
N VAL A 313 -13.24 -15.10 0.83
CA VAL A 313 -13.30 -14.29 -0.40
C VAL A 313 -11.94 -13.64 -0.69
N LEU A 314 -11.44 -12.81 0.24
CA LEU A 314 -10.18 -12.06 0.04
C LEU A 314 -8.95 -12.96 -0.13
N GLY A 315 -8.93 -14.11 0.53
CA GLY A 315 -7.89 -15.13 0.41
C GLY A 315 -8.16 -16.17 -0.68
N SER A 316 -9.15 -15.95 -1.54
CA SER A 316 -9.41 -16.84 -2.67
C SER A 316 -8.23 -16.86 -3.65
N PRO A 317 -8.01 -17.96 -4.39
CA PRO A 317 -6.94 -18.04 -5.38
C PRO A 317 -7.05 -16.95 -6.46
N ALA A 318 -8.27 -16.58 -6.86
CA ALA A 318 -8.53 -15.55 -7.84
C ALA A 318 -8.08 -14.17 -7.34
N LEU A 319 -8.57 -13.72 -6.17
CA LEU A 319 -8.19 -12.41 -5.63
C LEU A 319 -6.72 -12.35 -5.21
N THR A 320 -6.14 -13.46 -4.75
CA THR A 320 -4.70 -13.52 -4.47
C THR A 320 -3.88 -13.38 -5.76
N THR A 321 -4.35 -13.96 -6.88
CA THR A 321 -3.68 -13.83 -8.18
C THR A 321 -3.80 -12.42 -8.74
N LEU A 322 -5.00 -11.84 -8.73
CA LEU A 322 -5.21 -10.44 -9.10
C LEU A 322 -4.43 -9.50 -8.17
N GLY A 323 -4.28 -9.85 -6.89
CA GLY A 323 -3.46 -9.12 -5.92
C GLY A 323 -2.00 -9.07 -6.32
N ARG A 324 -1.44 -10.19 -6.79
CA ARG A 324 -0.07 -10.24 -7.33
C ARG A 324 0.10 -9.34 -8.56
N TRP A 325 -0.90 -9.26 -9.43
CA TRP A 325 -0.90 -8.41 -10.63
C TRP A 325 -1.40 -6.98 -10.38
N SER A 326 -1.85 -6.67 -9.17
CA SER A 326 -2.49 -5.39 -8.83
C SER A 326 -1.62 -4.18 -9.16
N TYR A 327 -0.31 -4.31 -8.99
CA TYR A 327 0.64 -3.26 -9.34
C TYR A 327 0.67 -3.00 -10.84
N GLY A 328 0.76 -4.06 -11.65
CA GLY A 328 0.66 -3.94 -13.11
C GLY A 328 -0.68 -3.37 -13.55
N VAL A 329 -1.80 -3.81 -12.97
CA VAL A 329 -3.14 -3.25 -13.30
C VAL A 329 -3.15 -1.76 -12.98
N PHE A 330 -2.68 -1.37 -11.79
CA PHE A 330 -2.57 0.01 -11.39
C PHE A 330 -1.68 0.84 -12.32
N LEU A 331 -0.58 0.31 -12.83
CA LEU A 331 0.28 1.07 -13.75
C LEU A 331 -0.30 1.22 -15.16
N TRP A 332 -0.77 0.12 -15.74
CA TRP A 332 -1.12 0.09 -17.16
C TRP A 332 -2.51 0.66 -17.45
N HIS A 333 -3.41 0.73 -16.47
CA HIS A 333 -4.82 0.98 -16.74
C HIS A 333 -5.13 2.34 -17.36
N VAL A 334 -4.41 3.42 -17.05
CA VAL A 334 -4.71 4.73 -17.66
C VAL A 334 -4.26 4.77 -19.13
N LEU A 335 -3.12 4.15 -19.46
CA LEU A 335 -2.70 3.98 -20.85
C LEU A 335 -3.70 3.10 -21.62
N VAL A 336 -4.11 1.97 -21.05
CA VAL A 336 -5.12 1.10 -21.65
C VAL A 336 -6.44 1.83 -21.82
N LEU A 337 -6.86 2.60 -20.81
CA LEU A 337 -8.09 3.37 -20.83
C LEU A 337 -8.08 4.44 -21.94
N HIS A 338 -6.95 5.11 -22.18
CA HIS A 338 -6.80 6.04 -23.31
C HIS A 338 -7.16 5.36 -24.65
N PHE A 339 -6.69 4.14 -24.87
CA PHE A 339 -7.02 3.36 -26.07
C PHE A 339 -8.37 2.63 -26.01
N ALA A 340 -8.94 2.43 -24.82
CA ALA A 340 -10.18 1.67 -24.65
C ALA A 340 -11.37 2.30 -25.38
N PHE A 341 -11.43 3.63 -25.45
CA PHE A 341 -12.46 4.36 -26.21
C PHE A 341 -12.38 4.06 -27.71
N GLN A 342 -11.16 4.03 -28.26
CA GLN A 342 -10.94 3.68 -29.67
C GLN A 342 -11.26 2.21 -29.94
N ILE A 343 -10.77 1.31 -29.09
CA ILE A 343 -11.03 -0.14 -29.20
C ILE A 343 -12.52 -0.45 -29.12
N ALA A 344 -13.24 0.20 -28.21
CA ALA A 344 -14.68 0.02 -28.04
C ALA A 344 -15.52 0.77 -29.09
N SER A 345 -14.90 1.63 -29.91
CA SER A 345 -15.61 2.56 -30.82
C SER A 345 -16.65 3.42 -30.10
N VAL A 346 -16.26 3.95 -28.93
CA VAL A 346 -17.12 4.72 -28.03
C VAL A 346 -16.51 6.11 -27.82
N PRO A 347 -17.27 7.22 -27.93
CA PRO A 347 -16.74 8.54 -27.63
C PRO A 347 -16.50 8.73 -26.13
N MET A 348 -15.52 9.58 -25.78
CA MET A 348 -15.31 10.04 -24.40
C MET A 348 -16.58 10.75 -23.89
N PHE A 349 -16.81 10.68 -22.58
CA PHE A 349 -18.00 11.27 -21.91
C PHE A 349 -19.37 10.75 -22.41
N SER A 350 -19.40 9.60 -23.06
CA SER A 350 -20.62 9.00 -23.63
C SER A 350 -21.55 8.30 -22.61
N GLY A 351 -21.18 8.24 -21.34
CA GLY A 351 -21.91 7.50 -20.32
C GLY A 351 -21.82 5.97 -20.43
N ARG A 352 -21.09 5.42 -21.40
CA ARG A 352 -20.93 3.96 -21.62
C ARG A 352 -19.95 3.32 -20.64
N MET A 353 -20.19 3.52 -19.35
CA MET A 353 -19.36 3.07 -18.23
C MET A 353 -19.01 1.58 -18.33
N LEU A 354 -20.02 0.70 -18.43
CA LEU A 354 -19.80 -0.74 -18.38
C LEU A 354 -18.92 -1.25 -19.53
N THR A 355 -19.16 -0.75 -20.75
CA THR A 355 -18.38 -1.14 -21.94
C THR A 355 -16.91 -0.76 -21.78
N VAL A 356 -16.64 0.50 -21.46
CA VAL A 356 -15.26 1.00 -21.32
C VAL A 356 -14.58 0.34 -20.11
N TRP A 357 -15.32 0.12 -19.02
CA TRP A 357 -14.80 -0.58 -17.85
C TRP A 357 -14.39 -2.02 -18.17
N LEU A 358 -15.22 -2.79 -18.88
CA LEU A 358 -14.92 -4.18 -19.25
C LEU A 358 -13.67 -4.26 -20.13
N VAL A 359 -13.59 -3.43 -21.17
CA VAL A 359 -12.42 -3.35 -22.06
C VAL A 359 -11.17 -3.00 -21.25
N THR A 360 -11.24 -1.97 -20.42
CA THR A 360 -10.10 -1.51 -19.62
C THR A 360 -9.67 -2.55 -18.60
N ALA A 361 -10.59 -3.13 -17.84
CA ALA A 361 -10.32 -4.12 -16.81
C ALA A 361 -9.70 -5.40 -17.39
N VAL A 362 -10.25 -5.93 -18.49
CA VAL A 362 -9.75 -7.15 -19.13
C VAL A 362 -8.36 -6.92 -19.72
N ILE A 363 -8.20 -5.88 -20.56
CA ILE A 363 -6.91 -5.63 -21.23
C ILE A 363 -5.84 -5.28 -20.19
N SER A 364 -6.16 -4.46 -19.19
CA SER A 364 -5.20 -4.11 -18.13
C SER A 364 -4.79 -5.32 -17.31
N THR A 365 -5.69 -6.27 -17.05
CA THR A 365 -5.34 -7.51 -16.34
C THR A 365 -4.40 -8.38 -17.17
N VAL A 366 -4.66 -8.51 -18.47
CA VAL A 366 -3.79 -9.28 -19.40
C VAL A 366 -2.41 -8.64 -19.50
N VAL A 367 -2.35 -7.34 -19.75
CA VAL A 367 -1.09 -6.58 -19.83
C VAL A 367 -0.34 -6.62 -18.50
N ALA A 368 -1.04 -6.50 -17.37
CA ALA A 368 -0.44 -6.61 -16.04
C ALA A 368 0.16 -8.00 -15.78
N ALA A 369 -0.55 -9.07 -16.15
CA ALA A 369 -0.04 -10.44 -16.02
C ALA A 369 1.23 -10.65 -16.87
N ALA A 370 1.25 -10.12 -18.10
CA ALA A 370 2.42 -10.17 -18.98
C ALA A 370 3.59 -9.34 -18.41
N SER A 371 3.35 -8.08 -18.02
CA SER A 371 4.31 -7.20 -17.37
C SER A 371 4.92 -7.84 -16.11
N TYR A 372 4.09 -8.47 -15.29
CA TYR A 372 4.52 -9.18 -14.10
C TYR A 372 5.50 -10.31 -14.44
N ALA A 373 5.14 -11.16 -15.41
CA ALA A 373 5.94 -12.32 -15.79
C ALA A 373 7.23 -11.96 -16.53
N LEU A 374 7.19 -10.94 -17.38
CA LEU A 374 8.27 -10.58 -18.31
C LEU A 374 9.20 -9.49 -17.78
N VAL A 375 8.72 -8.62 -16.89
CA VAL A 375 9.48 -7.46 -16.41
C VAL A 375 9.72 -7.57 -14.91
N GLU A 376 8.66 -7.70 -14.11
CA GLU A 376 8.78 -7.64 -12.65
C GLU A 376 9.52 -8.84 -12.07
N VAL A 377 9.11 -10.06 -12.42
CA VAL A 377 9.72 -11.30 -11.90
C VAL A 377 11.20 -11.41 -12.30
N PRO A 378 11.60 -11.18 -13.57
CA PRO A 378 13.02 -11.23 -13.96
C PRO A 378 13.85 -10.18 -13.23
N SER A 379 13.35 -8.94 -13.11
CA SER A 379 14.06 -7.86 -12.43
C SER A 379 14.29 -8.18 -10.95
N GLN A 380 13.27 -8.74 -10.27
CA GLN A 380 13.39 -9.15 -8.88
C GLN A 380 14.39 -10.30 -8.69
N ARG A 381 14.45 -11.26 -9.62
CA ARG A 381 15.40 -12.37 -9.57
C ARG A 381 16.83 -11.92 -9.81
N TRP A 382 17.05 -11.05 -10.79
CA TRP A 382 18.39 -10.58 -11.16
C TRP A 382 19.03 -9.72 -10.06
N LEU A 383 18.21 -8.95 -9.35
CA LEU A 383 18.66 -8.01 -8.32
C LEU A 383 18.49 -8.56 -6.90
N ALA A 384 18.01 -9.80 -6.75
CA ALA A 384 18.04 -10.51 -5.48
C ALA A 384 19.50 -10.71 -5.03
N PRO A 385 19.86 -10.43 -3.77
CA PRO A 385 21.18 -10.76 -3.26
C PRO A 385 21.45 -12.25 -3.50
N ARG A 386 22.52 -12.59 -4.23
CA ARG A 386 23.02 -13.96 -4.31
C ARG A 386 23.26 -14.42 -2.89
N ARG A 387 22.36 -15.25 -2.34
CA ARG A 387 22.61 -15.89 -1.05
C ARG A 387 23.88 -16.70 -1.22
N ALA A 388 24.93 -16.35 -0.49
CA ALA A 388 26.08 -17.22 -0.33
C ALA A 388 25.54 -18.61 0.05
N PRO A 389 26.05 -19.71 -0.52
CA PRO A 389 25.61 -21.05 -0.16
C PRO A 389 25.73 -21.17 1.36
N ARG A 390 24.60 -21.41 2.04
CA ARG A 390 24.67 -21.82 3.45
C ARG A 390 25.49 -23.10 3.45
N GLY A 391 26.65 -23.06 4.08
CA GLY A 391 27.46 -24.25 4.33
C GLY A 391 26.55 -25.33 4.88
N ARG A 392 26.59 -26.52 4.27
CA ARG A 392 25.90 -27.72 4.77
C ARG A 392 26.21 -27.85 6.27
N PRO A 393 25.22 -28.12 7.14
CA PRO A 393 25.52 -28.68 8.45
C PRO A 393 26.31 -29.96 8.20
N ALA A 394 27.47 -30.11 8.85
CA ALA A 394 28.17 -31.38 8.89
C ALA A 394 27.27 -32.38 9.65
N ASP A 395 26.61 -33.24 8.89
CA ASP A 395 26.02 -34.46 9.45
C ASP A 395 27.17 -35.36 9.91
N GLY A 396 27.18 -35.70 11.20
CA GLY A 396 28.06 -36.76 11.71
C GLY A 396 28.49 -36.58 13.15
N GLN A 397 27.58 -36.85 14.10
CA GLN A 397 27.81 -37.74 15.25
C GLN A 397 26.65 -37.63 16.25
N LEU A 398 25.68 -38.53 16.11
CA LEU A 398 24.78 -38.95 17.18
C LEU A 398 24.75 -40.48 17.15
N ALA A 399 25.51 -41.13 18.03
CA ALA A 399 25.20 -42.45 18.56
C ALA A 399 26.18 -42.81 19.69
N ALA A 400 25.76 -42.59 20.93
CA ALA A 400 25.87 -43.55 22.04
C ALA A 400 25.32 -42.89 23.32
N SER A 401 24.16 -43.33 23.77
CA SER A 401 23.72 -43.17 25.16
C SER A 401 23.56 -44.58 25.76
N PRO A 402 23.99 -44.85 27.00
CA PRO A 402 24.09 -46.19 27.54
C PRO A 402 22.73 -46.72 28.01
N ALA A 403 22.50 -48.02 27.79
CA ALA A 403 21.34 -48.75 28.24
C ALA A 403 21.25 -48.81 29.78
N GLN A 404 20.08 -48.44 30.31
CA GLN A 404 19.68 -48.75 31.69
C GLN A 404 18.83 -50.03 31.68
N THR A 405 19.35 -51.11 32.24
CA THR A 405 18.61 -52.34 32.55
C THR A 405 17.96 -52.21 33.94
N SER A 406 16.65 -52.42 34.02
CA SER A 406 15.93 -52.61 35.29
C SER A 406 15.78 -54.12 35.59
N PRO A 407 15.81 -54.55 36.86
CA PRO A 407 15.82 -55.96 37.23
C PRO A 407 14.39 -56.54 37.34
N ALA A 408 14.20 -57.75 36.84
CA ALA A 408 13.02 -58.57 37.07
C ALA A 408 13.28 -59.55 38.21
N THR A 409 12.44 -59.52 39.22
CA THR A 409 12.30 -60.53 40.27
C THR A 409 11.29 -61.58 39.81
N VAL A 410 11.55 -62.87 40.06
CA VAL A 410 10.63 -63.88 40.67
C VAL A 410 11.28 -65.28 40.63
N ALA A 411 11.16 -65.97 41.79
CA ALA A 411 11.20 -67.41 42.13
C ALA A 411 11.52 -68.44 41.01
N THR A 412 12.31 -69.49 41.24
CA THR A 412 12.29 -70.50 42.32
C THR A 412 13.65 -71.18 42.39
#